data_AF-A0A1E4IFB0-F1
#
_entry.id   AF-A0A1E4IFB0-F1
#
_cell.length_a   1.000
_cell.length_b   1.000
_cell.length_c   1.000
_cell.angle_alpha   90.00
_cell.angle_beta   90.00
_cell.angle_gamma   90.00
#
_symmetry.space_group_name_H-M   'P 1'
#
loop_
_entity.id
_entity.type
_entity.pdbx_description
1 polymer ?
#
loop_
_entity_poly.entity_id
_entity_poly.type
_entity_poly.pdbx_seq_one_letter_code
_entity_poly.pdbx_strand_id
1 'polypeptide(L)'
;MLVSAEDSSAATPPPQAALSLLAATELQDHLLVAHNDLERLQRLLDDAAQALMQHFTYASEHMSAARVHLEACPQGEPPMIREARRTLASAITALQFQDMATQLIAHTSKRLRNCADRLACEAMGDDEDGVALVEEAPLRPNPVTQDEMDAGSIELF
;
A
#
# COMPACT_ATOMS: atom_id res chain seq x y z
N MET A 1 13.83 -20.12 60.32
CA MET A 1 12.44 -19.81 60.71
C MET A 1 12.34 -18.29 60.71
N LEU A 2 11.61 -17.57 59.86
CA LEU A 2 10.62 -17.76 58.77
C LEU A 2 10.67 -16.42 58.00
N VAL A 3 10.90 -16.39 56.68
CA VAL A 3 9.88 -16.23 55.61
C VAL A 3 9.05 -14.93 55.76
N SER A 4 9.40 -13.90 54.97
CA SER A 4 8.57 -13.26 53.91
C SER A 4 7.64 -12.14 54.44
N ALA A 5 7.31 -11.09 53.70
CA ALA A 5 7.21 -10.93 52.26
C ALA A 5 7.55 -9.51 51.81
N GLU A 6 8.19 -9.42 50.64
CA GLU A 6 8.16 -8.25 49.79
C GLU A 6 6.70 -7.98 49.42
N ASP A 7 6.16 -6.88 49.92
CA ASP A 7 4.87 -6.35 49.49
C ASP A 7 5.10 -5.63 48.15
N SER A 8 5.24 -6.42 47.08
CA SER A 8 5.12 -5.92 45.71
C SER A 8 3.64 -5.64 45.46
N SER A 9 3.17 -4.51 45.97
CA SER A 9 1.86 -3.98 45.68
C SER A 9 1.85 -3.53 44.23
N ALA A 10 1.36 -4.38 43.33
CA ALA A 10 0.98 -3.99 41.98
C ALA A 10 -0.12 -2.93 42.10
N ALA A 11 0.31 -1.67 42.17
CA ALA A 11 -0.58 -0.54 42.36
C ALA A 11 -1.53 -0.46 41.17
N THR A 12 -2.84 -0.62 41.43
CA THR A 12 -3.87 -0.43 40.41
C THR A 12 -3.75 0.99 39.86
N PRO A 13 -3.66 1.18 38.53
CA PRO A 13 -3.50 2.50 37.95
C PRO A 13 -4.69 3.39 38.34
N PRO A 14 -4.46 4.70 38.57
CA PRO A 14 -5.56 5.62 38.88
C PRO A 14 -6.59 5.59 37.74
N PRO A 15 -7.90 5.80 38.04
CA PRO A 15 -8.98 5.62 37.07
C PRO A 15 -8.80 6.44 35.79
N GLN A 16 -8.13 7.60 35.87
CA GLN A 16 -7.80 8.45 34.72
C GLN A 16 -6.73 7.83 33.80
N ALA A 17 -5.75 7.13 34.37
CA ALA A 17 -4.75 6.38 33.62
C ALA A 17 -5.35 5.09 33.00
N ALA A 18 -6.30 4.45 33.68
CA ALA A 18 -7.03 3.32 33.13
C ALA A 18 -7.89 3.71 31.92
N LEU A 19 -8.55 4.89 31.98
CA LEU A 19 -9.30 5.43 30.84
C LEU A 19 -8.38 5.82 29.66
N SER A 20 -7.20 6.37 29.92
CA SER A 20 -6.24 6.67 28.84
C SER A 20 -5.63 5.41 28.20
N LEU A 21 -5.40 4.35 28.99
CA LEU A 21 -4.95 3.06 28.48
C LEU A 21 -6.01 2.44 27.56
N LEU A 22 -7.27 2.44 27.99
CA LEU A 22 -8.37 1.91 27.19
C LEU A 22 -8.54 2.68 25.87
N ALA A 23 -8.45 4.00 25.91
CA ALA A 23 -8.48 4.83 24.70
C ALA A 23 -7.27 4.58 23.76
N ALA A 24 -6.07 4.33 24.34
CA ALA A 24 -4.89 3.99 23.56
C ALA A 24 -5.03 2.61 22.89
N THR A 25 -5.56 1.61 23.58
CA THR A 25 -5.84 0.29 23.00
C THR A 25 -6.88 0.38 21.88
N GLU A 26 -7.98 1.11 22.07
CA GLU A 26 -8.98 1.31 21.02
C GLU A 26 -8.39 2.00 19.78
N LEU A 27 -7.54 3.01 19.97
CA LEU A 27 -6.86 3.67 18.85
C LEU A 27 -5.84 2.73 18.17
N GLN A 28 -5.10 1.92 18.94
CA GLN A 28 -4.18 0.93 18.41
C GLN A 28 -4.91 -0.09 17.53
N ASP A 29 -6.05 -0.61 18.00
CA ASP A 29 -6.89 -1.55 17.26
C ASP A 29 -7.38 -0.93 15.94
N HIS A 30 -7.87 0.33 15.97
CA HIS A 30 -8.27 1.02 14.74
C HIS A 30 -7.12 1.20 13.75
N LEU A 31 -5.91 1.51 14.23
CA LEU A 31 -4.72 1.63 13.38
C LEU A 31 -4.33 0.29 12.75
N LEU A 32 -4.44 -0.81 13.51
CA LEU A 32 -4.19 -2.16 12.99
C LEU A 32 -5.25 -2.58 11.97
N VAL A 33 -6.53 -2.29 12.20
CA VAL A 33 -7.59 -2.54 11.22
C VAL A 33 -7.32 -1.78 9.91
N ALA A 34 -7.02 -0.47 10.02
CA ALA A 34 -6.70 0.34 8.85
C ALA A 34 -5.46 -0.17 8.10
N HIS A 35 -4.43 -0.63 8.81
CA HIS A 35 -3.25 -1.25 8.21
C HIS A 35 -3.61 -2.53 7.41
N ASN A 36 -4.39 -3.44 8.00
CA ASN A 36 -4.84 -4.67 7.33
C ASN A 36 -5.71 -4.37 6.10
N ASP A 37 -6.59 -3.35 6.18
CA ASP A 37 -7.40 -2.91 5.06
C ASP A 37 -6.56 -2.36 3.92
N LEU A 38 -5.48 -1.62 4.21
CA LEU A 38 -4.52 -1.17 3.20
C LEU A 38 -3.77 -2.33 2.54
N GLU A 39 -3.35 -3.35 3.29
CA GLU A 39 -2.75 -4.56 2.70
C GLU A 39 -3.72 -5.33 1.79
N ARG A 40 -5.01 -5.36 2.17
CA ARG A 40 -6.05 -5.95 1.33
C ARG A 40 -6.31 -5.12 0.08
N LEU A 41 -6.38 -3.80 0.20
CA LEU A 41 -6.53 -2.88 -0.91
C LEU A 41 -5.37 -3.00 -1.89
N GLN A 42 -4.14 -3.08 -1.38
CA GLN A 42 -2.94 -3.28 -2.20
C GLN A 42 -3.08 -4.52 -3.08
N ARG A 43 -3.43 -5.67 -2.50
CA ARG A 43 -3.62 -6.92 -3.25
C ARG A 43 -4.72 -6.81 -4.30
N LEU A 44 -5.85 -6.18 -3.97
CA LEU A 44 -6.94 -5.96 -4.93
C LEU A 44 -6.51 -5.09 -6.11
N LEU A 45 -5.71 -4.05 -5.85
CA LEU A 45 -5.18 -3.18 -6.89
C LEU A 45 -4.15 -3.90 -7.77
N ASP A 46 -3.27 -4.70 -7.19
CA ASP A 46 -2.29 -5.50 -7.93
C ASP A 46 -2.98 -6.52 -8.85
N ASP A 47 -3.97 -7.26 -8.32
CA ASP A 47 -4.77 -8.21 -9.09
C ASP A 47 -5.52 -7.52 -10.24
N ALA A 48 -6.16 -6.38 -9.96
CA ALA A 48 -6.90 -5.61 -10.97
C ALA A 48 -5.97 -5.03 -12.05
N ALA A 49 -4.78 -4.53 -11.67
CA ALA A 49 -3.79 -4.01 -12.60
C ALA A 49 -3.21 -5.12 -13.49
N GLN A 50 -2.93 -6.28 -12.91
CA GLN A 50 -2.49 -7.45 -13.68
C GLN A 50 -3.56 -7.90 -14.67
N ALA A 51 -4.83 -8.00 -14.24
CA ALA A 51 -5.94 -8.32 -15.13
C ALA A 51 -6.07 -7.30 -16.26
N LEU A 52 -5.95 -6.00 -15.96
CA LEU A 52 -6.04 -4.94 -16.96
C LEU A 52 -4.89 -5.01 -17.99
N MET A 53 -3.66 -5.27 -17.54
CA MET A 53 -2.50 -5.47 -18.42
C MET A 53 -2.69 -6.67 -19.35
N GLN A 54 -3.22 -7.78 -18.84
CA GLN A 54 -3.55 -8.96 -19.64
C GLN A 54 -4.61 -8.63 -20.69
N HIS A 55 -5.69 -7.93 -20.30
CA HIS A 55 -6.75 -7.52 -21.23
C HIS A 55 -6.22 -6.61 -22.35
N PHE A 56 -5.34 -5.66 -22.04
CA PHE A 56 -4.73 -4.81 -23.05
C PHE A 56 -3.79 -5.58 -23.99
N THR A 57 -3.05 -6.55 -23.45
CA THR A 57 -2.20 -7.43 -24.26
C THR A 57 -3.05 -8.25 -25.24
N TYR A 58 -4.11 -8.90 -24.76
CA TYR A 58 -5.03 -9.65 -25.62
C TYR A 58 -5.72 -8.76 -26.66
N ALA A 59 -6.14 -7.55 -26.29
CA ALA A 59 -6.71 -6.61 -27.24
C ALA A 59 -5.70 -6.23 -28.35
N SER A 60 -4.43 -6.04 -27.99
CA SER A 60 -3.34 -5.81 -28.94
C SER A 60 -3.13 -6.98 -29.91
N GLU A 61 -3.16 -8.21 -29.41
CA GLU A 61 -3.06 -9.43 -30.22
C GLU A 61 -4.26 -9.58 -31.17
N HIS A 62 -5.48 -9.38 -30.67
CA HIS A 62 -6.70 -9.45 -31.47
C HIS A 62 -6.72 -8.45 -32.61
N MET A 63 -6.30 -7.20 -32.36
CA MET A 63 -6.16 -6.21 -33.43
C MET A 63 -5.09 -6.59 -34.45
N SER A 64 -3.97 -7.15 -33.99
CA SER A 64 -2.89 -7.60 -34.87
C SER A 64 -3.37 -8.74 -35.77
N ALA A 65 -4.14 -9.69 -35.24
CA ALA A 65 -4.76 -10.76 -36.00
C ALA A 65 -5.82 -10.24 -36.98
N ALA A 66 -6.68 -9.31 -36.55
CA ALA A 66 -7.67 -8.66 -37.41
C ALA A 66 -7.00 -7.94 -38.60
N ARG A 67 -5.83 -7.32 -38.38
CA ARG A 67 -5.05 -6.69 -39.43
C ARG A 67 -4.53 -7.70 -40.45
N VAL A 68 -4.00 -8.85 -40.04
CA VAL A 68 -3.56 -9.91 -40.97
C VAL A 68 -4.72 -10.37 -41.86
N HIS A 69 -5.93 -10.47 -41.31
CA HIS A 69 -7.13 -10.77 -42.10
C HIS A 69 -7.53 -9.63 -43.05
N LEU A 70 -7.31 -8.38 -42.65
CA LEU A 70 -7.63 -7.22 -43.49
C LEU A 70 -6.60 -6.96 -44.59
N GLU A 71 -5.32 -7.28 -44.37
CA GLU A 71 -4.24 -7.17 -45.37
C GLU A 71 -4.44 -8.13 -46.56
N ALA A 72 -5.31 -9.14 -46.42
CA ALA A 72 -5.79 -9.94 -47.55
C ALA A 72 -6.72 -9.14 -48.50
N CYS A 73 -7.14 -7.93 -48.12
CA CYS A 73 -7.82 -6.95 -48.96
C CYS A 73 -6.86 -5.80 -49.34
N PRO A 74 -6.91 -5.23 -50.57
CA PRO A 74 -5.90 -4.28 -51.07
C PRO A 74 -5.98 -2.86 -50.47
N GLN A 75 -6.84 -2.65 -49.47
CA GLN A 75 -7.05 -1.35 -48.84
C GLN A 75 -6.21 -1.35 -47.56
N GLY A 76 -5.32 -0.36 -47.40
CA GLY A 76 -4.38 -0.29 -46.27
C GLY A 76 -5.05 -0.29 -44.88
N GLU A 77 -4.23 -0.22 -43.83
CA GLU A 77 -4.71 -0.27 -42.44
C GLU A 77 -5.82 0.77 -42.16
N PRO A 78 -7.01 0.35 -41.67
CA PRO A 78 -8.06 1.28 -41.32
C PRO A 78 -7.61 2.21 -40.19
N PRO A 79 -7.95 3.51 -40.26
CA PRO A 79 -7.57 4.49 -39.23
C PRO A 79 -8.05 4.08 -37.83
N MET A 80 -9.21 3.42 -37.73
CA MET A 80 -9.76 2.85 -36.50
C MET A 80 -8.81 1.86 -35.81
N ILE A 81 -8.15 0.98 -36.56
CA ILE A 81 -7.24 -0.04 -35.99
C ILE A 81 -5.98 0.64 -35.44
N ARG A 82 -5.44 1.61 -36.19
CA ARG A 82 -4.28 2.38 -35.76
C ARG A 82 -4.57 3.21 -34.50
N GLU A 83 -5.74 3.85 -34.43
CA GLU A 83 -6.19 4.60 -33.25
C GLU A 83 -6.38 3.70 -32.03
N ALA A 84 -7.06 2.56 -32.20
CA ALA A 84 -7.24 1.59 -31.12
C ALA A 84 -5.88 1.11 -30.56
N ARG A 85 -4.89 0.88 -31.41
CA ARG A 85 -3.52 0.52 -30.97
C ARG A 85 -2.82 1.62 -30.19
N ARG A 86 -2.97 2.89 -30.60
CA ARG A 86 -2.41 4.03 -29.87
C ARG A 86 -3.07 4.20 -28.51
N THR A 87 -4.39 4.03 -28.43
CA THR A 87 -5.14 4.07 -27.17
C THR A 87 -4.69 2.96 -26.22
N LEU A 88 -4.48 1.75 -26.72
CA LEU A 88 -4.00 0.62 -25.92
C LEU A 88 -2.58 0.85 -25.38
N ALA A 89 -1.67 1.37 -26.21
CA ALA A 89 -0.33 1.74 -25.75
C ALA A 89 -0.37 2.82 -24.67
N SER A 90 -1.22 3.84 -24.84
CA SER A 90 -1.38 4.93 -23.85
C SER A 90 -1.97 4.43 -22.53
N ALA A 91 -2.88 3.45 -22.58
CA ALA A 91 -3.47 2.85 -21.39
C ALA A 91 -2.48 1.96 -20.63
N ILE A 92 -1.59 1.25 -21.34
CA ILE A 92 -0.47 0.51 -20.72
C ILE A 92 0.51 1.47 -20.03
N THR A 93 0.80 2.63 -20.65
CA THR A 93 1.59 3.67 -20.00
C THR A 93 0.87 4.25 -18.78
N ALA A 94 -0.44 4.48 -18.85
CA ALA A 94 -1.21 4.96 -17.70
C ALA A 94 -1.25 3.96 -16.54
N LEU A 95 -1.12 2.65 -16.80
CA LEU A 95 -0.95 1.64 -15.75
C LEU A 95 0.33 1.83 -14.93
N GLN A 96 1.32 2.61 -15.39
CA GLN A 96 2.52 2.93 -14.61
C GLN A 96 2.21 3.78 -13.36
N PHE A 97 1.06 4.47 -13.30
CA PHE A 97 0.58 5.11 -12.08
C PHE A 97 0.22 4.10 -10.97
N GLN A 98 0.02 2.82 -11.30
CA GLN A 98 -0.19 1.78 -10.29
C GLN A 98 1.06 1.57 -9.42
N ASP A 99 2.25 1.62 -9.99
CA ASP A 99 3.48 1.48 -9.20
C ASP A 99 3.61 2.61 -8.16
N MET A 100 3.27 3.85 -8.56
CA MET A 100 3.21 4.99 -7.63
C MET A 100 2.15 4.81 -6.53
N ALA A 101 0.96 4.31 -6.88
CA ALA A 101 -0.10 4.04 -5.91
C ALA A 101 0.31 2.94 -4.92
N THR A 102 0.96 1.88 -5.40
CA THR A 102 1.50 0.78 -4.59
C THR A 102 2.54 1.28 -3.59
N GLN A 103 3.47 2.13 -4.03
CA GLN A 103 4.47 2.73 -3.15
C GLN A 103 3.84 3.61 -2.05
N LEU A 104 2.81 4.41 -2.39
CA LEU A 104 2.09 5.23 -1.42
C LEU A 104 1.32 4.40 -0.39
N ILE A 105 0.65 3.33 -0.83
CA ILE A 105 -0.06 2.43 0.07
C ILE A 105 0.93 1.72 0.99
N ALA A 106 2.02 1.15 0.47
CA ALA A 106 3.04 0.50 1.28
C ALA A 106 3.65 1.43 2.33
N HIS A 107 3.94 2.69 1.96
CA HIS A 107 4.42 3.71 2.90
C HIS A 107 3.39 4.04 3.99
N THR A 108 2.13 4.23 3.59
CA THR A 108 1.04 4.51 4.52
C THR A 108 0.85 3.35 5.50
N SER A 109 0.88 2.11 5.02
CA SER A 109 0.81 0.91 5.84
C SER A 109 1.93 0.86 6.88
N LYS A 110 3.18 1.14 6.48
CA LYS A 110 4.32 1.19 7.42
C LYS A 110 4.15 2.29 8.47
N ARG A 111 3.64 3.46 8.09
CA ARG A 111 3.39 4.56 9.02
C ARG A 111 2.30 4.21 10.03
N LEU A 112 1.19 3.63 9.58
CA LEU A 112 0.11 3.18 10.49
C LEU A 112 0.61 2.12 11.47
N ARG A 113 1.41 1.16 10.98
CA ARG A 113 2.02 0.13 11.82
C ARG A 113 2.95 0.72 12.87
N ASN A 114 3.86 1.61 12.49
CA ASN A 114 4.74 2.31 13.43
C ASN A 114 3.93 3.11 14.48
N CYS A 115 2.87 3.81 14.09
CA CYS A 115 2.00 4.51 15.03
C CYS A 115 1.35 3.55 16.04
N ALA A 116 0.86 2.38 15.58
CA ALA A 116 0.27 1.37 16.44
C ALA A 116 1.30 0.79 17.43
N ASP A 117 2.50 0.46 16.95
CA ASP A 117 3.57 -0.11 17.79
C ASP A 117 4.07 0.90 18.83
N ARG A 118 4.24 2.17 18.46
CA ARG A 118 4.58 3.24 19.40
C ARG A 118 3.52 3.44 20.47
N LEU A 119 2.25 3.46 20.08
CA LEU A 119 1.15 3.63 21.01
C LEU A 119 1.09 2.47 22.01
N ALA A 120 1.36 1.25 21.55
CA ALA A 120 1.48 0.07 22.41
C ALA A 120 2.58 0.26 23.47
N CYS A 121 3.78 0.63 23.04
CA CYS A 121 4.93 0.82 23.92
C CYS A 121 4.72 1.95 24.92
N GLU A 122 4.19 3.08 24.47
CA GLU A 122 3.94 4.26 25.31
C GLU A 122 2.80 4.02 26.32
N ALA A 123 1.77 3.24 25.96
CA ALA A 123 0.62 2.99 26.82
C ALA A 123 0.82 1.83 27.81
N MET A 124 1.52 0.77 27.41
CA MET A 124 1.70 -0.43 28.24
C MET A 124 2.96 -0.38 29.12
N GLY A 125 3.91 0.50 28.82
CA GLY A 125 5.18 0.59 29.54
C GLY A 125 6.16 -0.53 29.17
N ASP A 126 7.40 -0.41 29.63
CA ASP A 126 8.40 -1.48 29.51
C ASP A 126 8.00 -2.59 30.49
N ASP A 127 7.50 -3.71 29.97
CA ASP A 127 7.39 -4.93 30.78
C ASP A 127 8.81 -5.33 31.21
N GLU A 128 8.96 -5.87 32.43
CA GLU A 128 10.24 -6.34 33.00
C GLU A 128 11.00 -7.34 32.09
N ASP A 129 10.35 -7.87 31.04
CA ASP A 129 10.86 -8.84 30.07
C ASP A 129 11.43 -8.24 28.76
N GLY A 130 11.49 -6.90 28.62
CA GLY A 130 12.39 -6.25 27.65
C GLY A 130 11.75 -5.24 26.70
N VAL A 131 12.62 -4.38 26.16
CA VAL A 131 12.26 -3.24 25.31
C VAL A 131 11.59 -3.71 24.02
N ALA A 132 10.33 -3.34 23.83
CA ALA A 132 9.63 -3.53 22.56
C ALA A 132 10.36 -2.74 21.46
N LEU A 133 11.05 -3.45 20.57
CA LEU A 133 11.74 -2.86 19.43
C LEU A 133 10.70 -2.36 18.41
N VAL A 134 10.38 -1.08 18.49
CA VAL A 134 9.60 -0.38 17.46
C VAL A 134 10.50 -0.13 16.26
N GLU A 135 10.14 -0.66 15.08
CA GLU A 135 10.83 -0.32 13.83
C GLU A 135 10.81 1.20 13.60
N GLU A 136 11.93 1.79 13.19
CA GLU A 136 12.00 3.22 12.86
C GLU A 136 11.01 3.57 11.74
N ALA A 137 10.29 4.68 11.93
CA ALA A 137 9.35 5.17 10.94
C ALA A 137 10.06 5.47 9.61
N PRO A 138 9.36 5.32 8.45
CA PRO A 138 9.92 5.69 7.16
C PRO A 138 10.47 7.12 7.16
N LEU A 139 11.78 7.26 6.89
CA LEU A 139 12.53 8.52 7.04
C LEU A 139 12.09 9.64 6.07
N ARG A 140 11.46 9.30 4.95
CA ARG A 140 11.00 10.29 3.96
C ARG A 140 9.51 10.58 4.15
N PRO A 141 9.10 11.86 4.29
CA PRO A 141 7.70 12.23 4.42
C PRO A 141 6.90 12.01 3.12
N ASN A 142 7.57 12.00 1.96
CA ASN A 142 6.97 11.72 0.66
C ASN A 142 7.78 10.61 -0.03
N PRO A 143 7.23 9.40 -0.23
CA PRO A 143 7.95 8.28 -0.81
C PRO A 143 8.09 8.37 -2.34
N VAL A 144 7.31 9.23 -3.01
CA VAL A 144 7.30 9.33 -4.47
C VAL A 144 7.97 10.63 -4.92
N THR A 145 9.15 10.53 -5.52
CA THR A 145 9.80 11.61 -6.28
C THR A 145 9.99 11.14 -7.72
N GLN A 146 9.60 11.96 -8.71
CA GLN A 146 9.69 11.63 -10.14
C GLN A 146 11.10 11.20 -10.58
N ASP A 147 12.14 11.64 -9.87
CA ASP A 147 13.55 11.37 -10.20
C ASP A 147 13.98 9.90 -10.05
N GLU A 148 13.22 9.06 -9.33
CA GLU A 148 13.51 7.62 -9.19
C GLU A 148 12.85 6.77 -10.31
N MET A 149 11.98 7.39 -11.11
CA MET A 149 11.27 6.76 -12.22
C MET A 149 11.95 7.17 -13.53
N ASP A 150 12.74 6.27 -14.13
CA ASP A 150 13.19 6.35 -15.53
C ASP A 150 12.01 6.12 -16.50
N ALA A 151 10.89 6.80 -16.24
CA ALA A 151 9.70 6.86 -17.05
C ALA A 151 9.67 8.28 -17.60
N GLY A 152 10.14 8.45 -18.84
CA GLY A 152 10.28 9.74 -19.50
C GLY A 152 9.10 10.68 -19.21
N SER A 153 9.44 11.90 -18.82
CA SER A 153 8.57 13.06 -18.54
C SER A 153 7.12 12.90 -19.00
N ILE A 154 6.20 12.67 -18.07
CA ILE A 154 4.77 12.80 -18.34
C ILE A 154 4.45 14.30 -18.30
N GLU A 155 4.23 14.91 -19.47
CA GLU A 155 3.61 16.23 -19.56
C GLU A 155 2.18 16.13 -18.99
N LEU A 156 1.99 16.69 -17.79
CA LEU A 156 0.67 17.01 -17.26
C LEU A 156 0.20 18.28 -17.99
N PHE A 157 -0.82 18.16 -18.85
CA PHE A 157 -1.51 19.29 -19.46
C PHE A 157 -2.16 20.19 -18.40
#